data_AF-A0A8T4UH53-F1
#
_entry.id   AF-A0A8T4UH53-F1
#
_cell.length_a   1.000
_cell.length_b   1.000
_cell.length_c   1.000
_cell.angle_alpha   90.00
_cell.angle_beta   90.00
_cell.angle_gamma   90.00
#
_symmetry.space_group_name_H-M   'P 1'
#
loop_
_entity.id
_entity.type
_entity.pdbx_description
1 polymer ?
#
loop_
_entity_poly.entity_id
_entity_poly.type
_entity_poly.pdbx_seq_one_letter_code
_entity_poly.pdbx_strand_id
1 'polypeptide(L)'
;MNNALKALLATMLNRRYIGGKHIPEDRLVKSKTKWLGKKAVDEFEDEYRRAINDGLILRQQKRTHRGFGPHISLNPRKLREEINLAVE
;
A
#
# COMPACT_ATOMS: atom_id res chain seq x y z
N MET A 1 2.01 13.08 3.32
CA MET A 1 2.03 11.64 3.67
C MET A 1 1.68 11.47 5.14
N ASN A 2 0.42 11.10 5.38
CA ASN A 2 -0.18 10.77 6.66
C ASN A 2 0.53 9.57 7.31
N ASN A 3 0.54 9.55 8.64
CA ASN A 3 1.17 8.50 9.45
C ASN A 3 0.65 7.09 9.14
N ALA A 4 -0.63 6.95 8.80
CA ALA A 4 -1.24 5.66 8.46
C ALA A 4 -0.71 5.11 7.13
N LEU A 5 -0.55 5.96 6.10
CA LEU A 5 0.03 5.56 4.82
C LEU A 5 1.52 5.21 4.98
N LYS A 6 2.28 6.02 5.73
CA LYS A 6 3.67 5.71 6.08
C LYS A 6 3.78 4.35 6.78
N ALA A 7 2.93 4.08 7.77
CA ALA A 7 2.92 2.81 8.49
C ALA A 7 2.53 1.63 7.59
N LEU A 8 1.62 1.83 6.63
CA LEU A 8 1.25 0.84 5.63
C LEU A 8 2.45 0.52 4.72
N LEU A 9 3.08 1.53 4.12
CA LEU A 9 4.24 1.37 3.24
C LEU A 9 5.42 0.74 3.97
N ALA A 10 5.73 1.18 5.18
CA ALA A 10 6.78 0.59 6.02
C ALA A 10 6.49 -0.89 6.31
N THR A 11 5.23 -1.26 6.59
CA THR A 11 4.84 -2.66 6.77
C THR A 11 5.06 -3.47 5.49
N MET A 12 4.70 -2.92 4.34
CA MET A 12 4.90 -3.59 3.04
C MET A 12 6.38 -3.77 2.72
N LEU A 13 7.22 -2.76 2.97
CA LEU A 13 8.66 -2.82 2.76
C LEU A 13 9.31 -3.84 3.70
N ASN A 14 9.02 -3.78 5.00
CA ASN A 14 9.57 -4.70 6.00
C ASN A 14 9.18 -6.15 5.74
N ARG A 15 7.95 -6.40 5.28
CA ARG A 15 7.46 -7.75 4.91
C ARG A 15 7.82 -8.17 3.48
N ARG A 16 8.48 -7.27 2.74
CA ARG A 16 8.89 -7.43 1.33
C ARG A 16 7.72 -7.73 0.40
N TYR A 17 6.55 -7.13 0.62
CA TYR A 17 5.41 -7.20 -0.31
C TYR A 17 5.68 -6.30 -1.52
N ILE A 18 6.54 -6.78 -2.42
CA ILE A 18 7.05 -6.04 -3.57
C ILE A 18 6.82 -6.90 -4.82
N GLY A 19 6.24 -6.29 -5.87
CA GLY A 19 5.98 -6.93 -7.16
C GLY A 19 5.16 -8.22 -7.04
N GLY A 20 5.79 -9.37 -7.29
CA GLY A 20 5.11 -10.67 -7.27
C GLY A 20 4.56 -11.09 -5.91
N LYS A 21 5.08 -10.53 -4.80
CA LYS A 21 4.62 -10.84 -3.45
C LYS A 21 3.59 -9.83 -2.97
N HIS A 22 2.38 -10.30 -2.70
CA HIS A 22 1.19 -9.47 -2.49
C HIS A 22 0.41 -9.90 -1.25
N ILE A 23 -0.44 -9.01 -0.74
CA ILE A 23 -1.27 -9.20 0.44
C ILE A 23 -2.70 -8.70 0.17
N PRO A 24 -3.75 -9.30 0.77
CA PRO A 24 -5.10 -8.76 0.68
C PRO A 24 -5.14 -7.30 1.13
N GLU A 25 -5.68 -6.44 0.28
CA GLU A 25 -5.76 -5.00 0.50
C GLU A 25 -6.56 -4.68 1.77
N ASP A 26 -7.74 -5.28 1.89
CA ASP A 26 -8.66 -5.06 2.99
C ASP A 26 -8.02 -5.38 4.35
N ARG A 27 -7.24 -6.46 4.43
CA ARG A 27 -6.55 -6.89 5.64
C ARG A 27 -5.54 -5.85 6.09
N LEU A 28 -4.72 -5.36 5.16
CA LEU A 28 -3.65 -4.41 5.51
C LEU A 28 -4.22 -3.02 5.78
N VAL A 29 -5.11 -2.51 4.93
CA VAL A 29 -5.74 -1.20 5.10
C VAL A 29 -6.49 -1.14 6.42
N LYS A 30 -7.39 -2.09 6.71
CA LYS A 30 -8.13 -2.13 7.98
C LYS A 30 -7.20 -2.17 9.19
N SER A 31 -6.08 -2.88 9.10
CA SER A 31 -5.11 -2.94 10.21
C SER A 31 -4.49 -1.58 10.55
N LYS A 32 -4.40 -0.67 9.58
CA LYS A 32 -3.79 0.66 9.74
C LYS A 32 -4.81 1.77 9.98
N THR A 33 -6.08 1.56 9.60
CA THR A 33 -7.14 2.56 9.75
C THR A 33 -8.10 2.31 10.91
N LYS A 34 -8.13 1.10 11.50
CA LYS A 34 -9.10 0.71 12.55
C LYS A 34 -9.20 1.69 13.74
N TRP A 35 -8.09 2.32 14.12
CA TRP A 35 -8.02 3.18 15.30
C TRP A 35 -8.07 4.68 14.97
N LEU A 36 -8.25 5.03 13.69
CA LEU A 36 -8.27 6.42 13.24
C LEU A 36 -9.68 7.02 13.37
N GLY A 37 -9.74 8.30 13.72
CA GLY A 37 -10.98 9.08 13.61
C GLY A 37 -11.33 9.37 12.15
N LYS A 38 -12.61 9.70 11.89
CA LYS A 38 -13.17 9.89 10.53
C LYS A 38 -12.29 10.76 9.61
N LYS A 39 -11.88 11.95 10.07
CA LYS A 39 -11.03 12.87 9.29
C LYS A 39 -9.70 12.23 8.86
N ALA A 40 -9.07 11.47 9.75
CA ALA A 40 -7.80 10.81 9.46
C ALA A 40 -7.97 9.61 8.52
N VAL A 41 -9.15 8.96 8.52
CA VAL A 41 -9.51 7.94 7.53
C VAL A 41 -9.67 8.57 6.15
N ASP A 42 -10.40 9.68 6.04
CA ASP A 42 -10.62 10.38 4.77
C ASP A 42 -9.27 10.83 4.16
N GLU A 43 -8.40 11.46 4.97
CA GLU A 43 -7.05 11.84 4.55
C GLU A 43 -6.20 10.64 4.10
N PHE A 44 -6.28 9.52 4.83
CA PHE A 44 -5.60 8.29 4.46
C PHE A 44 -6.10 7.76 3.12
N GLU A 45 -7.42 7.71 2.90
CA GLU A 45 -8.00 7.21 1.66
C GLU A 45 -7.58 8.05 0.45
N ASP A 46 -7.58 9.37 0.58
CA ASP A 46 -7.18 10.27 -0.50
C ASP A 46 -5.69 10.14 -0.86
N GLU A 47 -4.82 10.00 0.14
CA GLU A 47 -3.40 9.73 -0.12
C GLU A 47 -3.16 8.30 -0.65
N TYR A 48 -3.89 7.31 -0.14
CA TYR A 48 -3.77 5.93 -0.58
C TYR A 48 -4.21 5.76 -2.04
N ARG A 49 -5.31 6.40 -2.45
CA ARG A 49 -5.73 6.46 -3.86
C ARG A 49 -4.67 7.12 -4.73
N ARG A 50 -4.06 8.22 -4.28
CA ARG A 50 -2.94 8.86 -4.98
C ARG A 50 -1.75 7.91 -5.13
N ALA A 51 -1.34 7.21 -4.07
CA ALA A 51 -0.25 6.24 -4.13
C ALA A 51 -0.51 5.08 -5.11
N ILE A 52 -1.76 4.66 -5.31
CA ILE A 52 -2.13 3.69 -6.34
C ILE A 52 -2.01 4.32 -7.74
N ASN A 53 -2.59 5.51 -7.94
CA ASN A 53 -2.59 6.21 -9.22
C ASN A 53 -1.17 6.58 -9.70
N ASP A 54 -0.30 6.99 -8.77
CA ASP A 54 1.10 7.30 -9.02
C ASP A 54 1.95 6.05 -9.30
N GLY A 55 1.35 4.86 -9.17
CA GLY A 55 1.99 3.58 -9.42
C GLY A 55 2.97 3.16 -8.32
N LEU A 56 2.96 3.78 -7.14
CA LEU A 56 3.75 3.34 -5.99
C LEU A 56 3.21 2.01 -5.43
N ILE A 57 1.89 1.89 -5.35
CA ILE A 57 1.19 0.68 -4.93
C ILE A 57 0.53 0.02 -6.14
N LEU A 58 0.91 -1.23 -6.42
CA LEU A 58 0.27 -2.04 -7.44
C LEU A 58 -0.91 -2.78 -6.83
N ARG A 59 -2.11 -2.53 -7.37
CA ARG A 59 -3.35 -3.22 -7.02
C ARG A 59 -3.72 -4.23 -8.10
N GLN A 60 -3.92 -5.50 -7.72
CA GLN A 60 -4.26 -6.58 -8.64
C GLN A 60 -5.39 -7.44 -8.09
N GLN A 61 -6.26 -7.93 -8.98
CA GLN A 61 -7.24 -8.95 -8.61
C GLN A 61 -6.58 -10.32 -8.55
N LYS A 62 -6.71 -11.03 -7.43
CA LYS A 62 -6.14 -12.38 -7.24
C LYS A 62 -7.21 -13.34 -6.76
N ARG A 63 -7.06 -14.60 -7.15
CA ARG A 63 -7.92 -15.68 -6.70
C ARG A 63 -7.63 -15.99 -5.23
N THR A 64 -8.68 -16.04 -4.44
CA THR A 64 -8.74 -16.39 -3.03
C THR A 64 -9.67 -17.58 -2.84
N HIS A 65 -9.70 -18.14 -1.63
CA HIS A 65 -10.64 -19.22 -1.31
C HIS A 65 -12.12 -18.79 -1.40
N ARG A 66 -12.41 -17.47 -1.41
CA ARG A 66 -13.76 -16.89 -1.46
C ARG A 66 -14.12 -16.26 -2.81
N GLY A 67 -13.32 -16.49 -3.85
CA GLY A 67 -13.48 -15.85 -5.16
C GLY A 67 -12.30 -14.95 -5.50
N PHE A 68 -12.52 -13.83 -6.18
CA PHE A 68 -11.46 -12.86 -6.50
C PHE A 68 -11.48 -11.70 -5.51
N GLY A 69 -10.30 -11.25 -5.10
CA GLY A 69 -10.16 -10.12 -4.19
C GLY A 69 -8.94 -9.25 -4.51
N PRO A 70 -9.01 -7.95 -4.20
CA PRO A 70 -7.92 -7.04 -4.47
C PRO A 70 -6.75 -7.34 -3.52
N HIS A 71 -5.57 -7.45 -4.12
CA HIS A 71 -4.31 -7.57 -3.42
C HIS A 71 -3.40 -6.42 -3.82
N ILE A 72 -2.58 -6.00 -2.88
CA ILE A 72 -1.63 -4.91 -3.06
C ILE A 72 -0.19 -5.38 -2.87
N SER A 73 0.71 -4.72 -3.58
CA SER A 73 2.16 -4.86 -3.46
C SER A 73 2.83 -3.52 -3.80
N LEU A 74 4.06 -3.31 -3.37
CA LEU A 74 4.82 -2.14 -3.78
C LEU A 74 5.36 -2.36 -5.20
N ASN A 75 5.39 -1.30 -5.99
CA ASN A 75 5.96 -1.33 -7.32
C ASN A 75 7.50 -1.34 -7.22
N PRO A 76 8.18 -2.40 -7.68
CA PRO A 76 9.63 -2.49 -7.62
C PRO A 76 10.35 -1.42 -8.46
N ARG A 77 9.72 -0.92 -9.55
CA ARG A 77 10.33 0.13 -10.40
C ARG A 77 10.35 1.46 -9.66
N LYS A 78 9.19 1.89 -9.18
CA LYS A 78 9.05 3.12 -8.36
C LYS A 78 9.91 3.08 -7.10
N LEU A 79 10.01 1.94 -6.41
CA LEU A 79 10.89 1.82 -5.25
C LEU A 79 12.37 2.05 -5.59
N ARG A 80 12.84 1.61 -6.77
CA ARG A 80 14.23 1.86 -7.19
C ARG A 80 14.47 3.32 -7.53
N GLU A 81 13.51 3.97 -8.18
CA GLU A 81 13.58 5.42 -8.48
C GLU A 81 13.75 6.23 -7.18
N GLU A 82 12.91 5.96 -6.17
CA GLU A 82 12.95 6.66 -4.88
C GLU A 82 14.24 6.36 -4.09
N ILE A 83 14.76 5.13 -4.17
CA ILE A 83 16.05 4.78 -3.54
C ILE A 83 17.20 5.51 -4.22
N ASN A 84 17.24 5.53 -5.56
CA ASN A 84 18.30 6.20 -6.30
C ASN A 84 18.30 7.71 -6.02
N LEU A 85 17.13 8.35 -5.98
CA LEU A 85 16.98 9.76 -5.62
C LEU A 85 17.39 10.09 -4.17
N ALA A 86 17.41 9.10 -3.27
CA ALA A 86 17.79 9.30 -1.87
C ALA A 86 19.29 9.07 -1.60
N VAL A 87 20.02 8.53 -2.57
CA VAL A 87 21.46 8.26 -2.49
C VAL A 87 22.29 9.33 -3.22
N GLU A 88 21.65 10.11 -4.11
CA GLU A 88 22.21 11.33 -4.71
C GLU A 88 22.07 12.55 -3.79
#